data_AF-A0A7C0X3T9-F1
#
_entry.id   AF-A0A7C0X3T9-F1
#
_cell.length_a   1.000
_cell.length_b   1.000
_cell.length_c   1.000
_cell.angle_alpha   90.00
_cell.angle_beta   90.00
_cell.angle_gamma   90.00
#
_symmetry.space_group_name_H-M   'P 1'
#
loop_
_entity.id
_entity.type
_entity.pdbx_description
1 polymer ?
#
loop_
_entity_poly.entity_id
_entity_poly.type
_entity_poly.pdbx_seq_one_letter_code
_entity_poly.pdbx_strand_id
1 'polypeptide(L)'
;MIGAEVSTFAYPYGLFDARVVKAVRDAGYIAACSVLRGAVQDSQHTFALKRIMVTEGTSRLRLRYFMSGLLDFEYRREFESAVLGR
;
A
#
# COMPACT_ATOMS: atom_id res chain seq x y z
N MET A 1 21.47 -9.61 -12.40
CA MET A 1 20.66 -8.39 -12.70
C MET A 1 19.68 -8.73 -13.82
N ILE A 2 18.46 -8.20 -13.78
CA ILE A 2 17.40 -8.53 -14.76
C ILE A 2 17.33 -7.56 -15.96
N GLY A 3 18.19 -6.53 -16.01
CA GLY A 3 18.29 -5.61 -17.15
C GLY A 3 17.16 -4.58 -17.28
N ALA A 4 16.31 -4.45 -16.25
CA ALA A 4 15.21 -3.50 -16.20
C ALA A 4 15.34 -2.54 -15.00
N GLU A 5 14.88 -1.31 -15.18
CA GLU A 5 14.81 -0.32 -14.11
C GLU A 5 13.80 -0.76 -13.03
N VAL A 6 14.19 -0.59 -11.76
CA VAL A 6 13.31 -0.85 -10.62
C VAL A 6 12.73 0.48 -10.15
N SER A 7 11.53 0.81 -10.63
CA SER A 7 10.89 2.11 -10.37
C SER A 7 9.96 2.12 -9.15
N THR A 8 9.68 0.96 -8.55
CA THR A 8 8.77 0.84 -7.40
C THR A 8 9.43 0.17 -6.20
N PHE A 9 8.96 0.54 -5.01
CA PHE A 9 9.46 0.04 -3.74
C PHE A 9 8.37 -0.75 -2.99
N ALA A 10 8.76 -1.71 -2.14
CA ALA A 10 7.84 -2.40 -1.24
C ALA A 10 8.37 -2.30 0.19
N TYR A 11 7.61 -1.66 1.09
CA TYR A 11 8.05 -1.51 2.47
C TYR A 11 8.13 -2.87 3.17
N PRO A 12 9.28 -3.23 3.76
CA PRO A 12 9.38 -4.43 4.58
C PRO A 12 8.33 -4.42 5.68
N TYR A 13 7.54 -5.49 5.77
CA TYR A 13 6.40 -5.60 6.70
C TYR A 13 5.35 -4.46 6.60
N GLY A 14 5.43 -3.63 5.57
CA GLY A 14 4.57 -2.46 5.41
C GLY A 14 4.85 -1.31 6.39
N LEU A 15 5.99 -1.32 7.09
CA LEU A 15 6.37 -0.26 8.01
C LEU A 15 6.96 0.92 7.25
N PHE A 16 6.35 2.10 7.40
CA PHE A 16 6.85 3.33 6.82
C PHE A 16 6.48 4.52 7.72
N ASP A 17 7.28 5.58 7.62
CA ASP A 17 7.02 6.89 8.20
C ASP A 17 7.41 7.96 7.18
N ALA A 18 7.23 9.24 7.52
CA ALA A 18 7.58 10.35 6.63
C ALA A 18 9.08 10.36 6.24
N ARG A 19 9.98 9.90 7.13
CA ARG A 19 11.43 9.86 6.86
C ARG A 19 11.75 8.75 5.86
N VAL A 20 11.16 7.58 6.03
CA VAL A 20 11.32 6.43 5.11
C VAL A 20 10.74 6.78 3.73
N VAL A 21 9.55 7.39 3.68
CA VAL A 21 8.96 7.86 2.41
C VAL A 21 9.88 8.86 1.70
N LYS A 22 10.48 9.79 2.44
CA LYS A 22 11.46 10.74 1.89
C LYS A 22 12.67 10.01 1.31
N ALA A 23 13.26 9.07 2.05
CA ALA A 23 14.42 8.30 1.58
C ALA A 23 14.11 7.51 0.30
N VAL A 24 12.91 6.92 0.19
CA VAL A 24 12.47 6.21 -1.02
C VAL A 24 12.30 7.16 -2.21
N ARG A 25 11.77 8.36 -1.99
CA ARG A 25 11.69 9.39 -3.05
C ARG A 25 13.06 9.86 -3.50
N ASP A 26 13.96 10.16 -2.55
CA ASP A 26 15.31 10.62 -2.84
C ASP A 26 16.14 9.57 -3.60
N ALA A 27 15.80 8.28 -3.44
CA ALA A 27 16.40 7.17 -4.17
C ALA A 27 15.88 7.01 -5.62
N GLY A 28 14.90 7.82 -6.05
CA GLY A 28 14.39 7.84 -7.43
C GLY A 28 13.18 6.94 -7.70
N TYR A 29 12.62 6.27 -6.68
CA TYR A 29 11.39 5.50 -6.86
C TYR A 29 10.19 6.42 -7.11
N ILE A 30 9.23 5.97 -7.93
CA ILE A 30 8.02 6.74 -8.28
C ILE A 30 6.78 6.34 -7.47
N ALA A 31 6.80 5.16 -6.85
CA ALA A 31 5.70 4.63 -6.05
C ALA A 31 6.20 3.59 -5.05
N ALA A 32 5.42 3.36 -4.00
CA ALA A 32 5.71 2.34 -3.00
C ALA A 32 4.45 1.63 -2.46
N CYS A 33 4.60 0.32 -2.26
CA CYS A 33 3.56 -0.56 -1.72
C CYS A 33 3.66 -0.68 -0.20
N SER A 34 2.54 -0.42 0.48
CA SER A 34 2.34 -0.61 1.92
C SER A 34 1.65 -1.96 2.22
N VAL A 35 1.21 -2.18 3.46
CA VAL A 35 0.29 -3.27 3.83
C VAL A 35 -1.07 -2.75 4.30
N LEU A 36 -1.36 -1.47 4.03
CA LEU A 36 -2.65 -0.87 4.34
C LEU A 36 -3.77 -1.59 3.58
N ARG A 37 -4.92 -1.71 4.24
CA ARG A 37 -6.07 -2.47 3.74
C ARG A 37 -6.91 -1.63 2.79
N GLY A 38 -7.52 -2.33 1.85
CA GLY A 38 -8.38 -1.75 0.81
C GLY A 38 -7.81 -1.97 -0.59
N ALA A 39 -8.63 -1.68 -1.60
CA ALA A 39 -8.30 -1.82 -3.02
C ALA A 39 -8.35 -0.48 -3.76
N VAL A 40 -9.01 0.54 -3.21
CA VAL A 40 -9.11 1.86 -3.82
C VAL A 40 -7.79 2.62 -3.63
N GLN A 41 -7.14 2.92 -4.75
CA GLN A 41 -5.90 3.69 -4.80
C GLN A 41 -6.19 5.16 -5.13
N ASP A 42 -5.34 6.05 -4.64
CA ASP A 42 -5.37 7.48 -4.91
C ASP A 42 -4.02 7.92 -5.48
N SER A 43 -4.05 8.71 -6.56
CA SER A 43 -2.84 9.28 -7.18
C SER A 43 -2.12 10.28 -6.27
N GLN A 44 -2.78 10.82 -5.25
CA GLN A 44 -2.17 11.65 -4.21
C GLN A 44 -1.23 10.84 -3.29
N HIS A 45 -1.43 9.52 -3.20
CA HIS A 45 -0.79 8.65 -2.21
C HIS A 45 0.00 7.50 -2.85
N THR A 46 0.74 7.76 -3.93
CA THR A 46 1.52 6.74 -4.66
C THR A 46 2.63 6.07 -3.85
N PHE A 47 3.03 6.63 -2.71
CA PHE A 47 4.00 6.03 -1.77
C PHE A 47 3.32 5.34 -0.58
N ALA A 48 2.00 5.15 -0.63
CA ALA A 48 1.23 4.41 0.37
C ALA A 48 0.20 3.50 -0.32
N LEU A 49 0.57 2.89 -1.46
CA LEU A 49 -0.34 2.03 -2.20
C LEU A 49 -0.81 0.87 -1.31
N LYS A 50 -2.12 0.64 -1.29
CA LYS A 50 -2.75 -0.44 -0.50
C LYS A 50 -2.52 -1.79 -1.19
N ARG A 51 -2.48 -2.87 -0.41
CA ARG A 51 -2.33 -4.23 -0.94
C ARG A 51 -3.33 -5.19 -0.30
N ILE A 52 -3.71 -6.20 -1.09
CA ILE A 52 -4.52 -7.31 -0.61
C ILE A 52 -3.58 -8.40 -0.08
N MET A 53 -3.69 -8.70 1.21
CA MET A 53 -2.95 -9.81 1.82
C MET A 53 -3.62 -11.14 1.43
N VAL A 54 -2.90 -11.96 0.68
CA VAL A 54 -3.31 -13.31 0.33
C VAL A 54 -2.67 -14.28 1.31
N THR A 55 -3.50 -15.11 1.93
CA THR A 55 -3.12 -16.13 2.90
C THR A 55 -3.76 -17.45 2.50
N GLU A 56 -3.40 -18.55 3.15
CA GLU A 56 -4.02 -19.86 2.91
C GLU A 56 -5.55 -19.82 3.08
N GLY A 57 -6.06 -19.07 4.07
CA GLY A 57 -7.50 -18.88 4.30
C GLY A 57 -8.20 -17.90 3.34
N THR A 58 -7.52 -17.37 2.32
CA THR A 58 -8.13 -16.42 1.37
C THR A 58 -9.01 -17.16 0.35
N SER A 59 -10.28 -17.36 0.71
CA SER A 59 -11.30 -17.93 -0.19
C SER A 59 -11.73 -16.95 -1.29
N ARG A 60 -12.42 -17.44 -2.32
CA ARG A 60 -12.98 -16.62 -3.41
C ARG A 60 -13.87 -15.48 -2.89
N LEU A 61 -14.72 -15.74 -1.90
CA LEU A 61 -15.59 -14.72 -1.32
C LEU A 61 -14.79 -13.66 -0.57
N ARG A 62 -13.79 -14.09 0.22
CA ARG A 62 -12.92 -13.18 0.96
C ARG A 62 -12.09 -12.30 0.02
N LEU A 63 -11.57 -12.87 -1.08
CA LEU A 63 -10.87 -12.11 -2.11
C LEU A 63 -11.78 -11.07 -2.77
N ARG A 64 -13.02 -11.44 -3.13
CA ARG A 64 -14.01 -10.48 -3.68
C ARG A 64 -14.31 -9.34 -2.72
N TYR A 65 -14.40 -9.63 -1.43
CA TYR A 65 -14.57 -8.63 -0.40
C TYR A 65 -13.35 -7.70 -0.30
N PHE A 66 -12.14 -8.23 -0.31
CA PHE A 66 -10.91 -7.42 -0.30
C PHE A 66 -10.74 -6.53 -1.52
N MET A 67 -11.25 -6.96 -2.68
CA MET A 67 -11.26 -6.17 -3.91
C MET A 67 -12.40 -5.15 -3.98
N SER A 68 -13.35 -5.19 -3.04
CA SER A 68 -14.48 -4.27 -2.99
C SER A 68 -14.13 -3.00 -2.22
N GLY A 69 -14.78 -1.89 -2.54
CA GLY A 69 -14.62 -0.63 -1.79
C GLY A 69 -15.19 -0.67 -0.36
N LEU A 70 -15.83 -1.77 0.06
CA LEU A 70 -16.33 -1.93 1.42
C LEU A 70 -15.17 -2.00 2.43
N LEU A 71 -14.10 -2.72 2.09
CA LEU A 71 -12.90 -2.79 2.92
C LEU A 71 -12.24 -1.41 3.05
N ASP A 72 -12.20 -0.61 1.98
CA ASP A 72 -11.68 0.76 2.03
C ASP A 72 -12.51 1.66 2.95
N PHE A 73 -13.83 1.48 2.99
CA PHE A 73 -14.69 2.23 3.91
C PHE A 73 -14.40 1.86 5.36
N GLU A 74 -14.30 0.57 5.67
CA GLU A 74 -14.01 0.08 7.03
C GLU A 74 -12.64 0.55 7.55
N TYR A 75 -11.62 0.53 6.70
CA TYR A 75 -10.23 0.84 7.07
C TYR A 75 -9.81 2.28 6.73
N ARG A 76 -10.76 3.16 6.40
CA ARG A 76 -10.47 4.56 6.04
C ARG A 76 -9.67 5.28 7.13
N ARG A 77 -10.07 5.13 8.39
CA ARG A 77 -9.39 5.79 9.53
C ARG A 77 -7.96 5.30 9.74
N GLU A 78 -7.70 4.01 9.54
CA GLU A 78 -6.34 3.46 9.63
C GLU A 78 -5.45 4.04 8.54
N PHE A 79 -5.98 4.14 7.31
CA PHE A 79 -5.29 4.78 6.20
C PHE A 79 -4.99 6.27 6.49
N GLU A 80 -5.99 7.03 6.95
CA GLU A 80 -5.82 8.45 7.29
C GLU A 80 -4.77 8.65 8.38
N SER A 81 -4.76 7.80 9.41
CA SER A 81 -3.77 7.87 10.48
C SER A 81 -2.35 7.56 9.98
N ALA A 82 -2.20 6.50 9.17
CA ALA A 82 -0.90 6.10 8.65
C ALA A 82 -0.31 7.08 7.61
N VAL A 83 -1.16 7.71 6.80
CA VAL A 83 -0.72 8.55 5.66
C VAL A 83 -0.78 10.04 5.97
N LEU A 84 -1.81 10.50 6.70
CA LEU A 84 -2.04 11.91 6.99
C LEU A 84 -1.64 12.32 8.42
N GLY A 85 -1.41 11.35 9.32
CA GLY A 85 -1.08 11.61 10.72
C GLY A 85 -2.22 12.23 11.52
N ARG A 86 -3.49 11.94 11.14
CA ARG A 86 -4.71 12.46 11.79
C ARG A 86 -5.60 11.33 12.27
#